data_AF-A0ABD2YMV8-F1
#
_entry.id   AF-A0ABD2YMV8-F1
#
_cell.length_a   1.000
_cell.length_b   1.000
_cell.length_c   1.000
_cell.angle_alpha   90.00
_cell.angle_beta   90.00
_cell.angle_gamma   90.00
#
_symmetry.space_group_name_H-M   'P 1'
#
loop_
_entity.id
_entity.type
_entity.pdbx_description
1 polymer ?
#
loop_
_entity_poly.entity_id
_entity_poly.type
_entity_poly.pdbx_seq_one_letter_code
_entity_poly.pdbx_strand_id
1 'polypeptide(L)'
;MADSVVLVDGISKLPEHIRHHILSFLNPKEAAKTSVLSKAWLSTCRTRPNLHFITRPLNAATTITDTDIDIQVRKRKGNDFMNCINTTLLRYHENKCGIDTLKIRLSEFSAVASDHVNTWLKIAVENGVKNLKIGTNDSFVLPRIIFEAKSLVKLWLGKFQLKPQVIQIISCRGLQKLSLVEVNLDEVMLQRIISNCPLINYLKIEDCTGLVNIKVTKLQKLKELNIGFQESGIVEVEAPSLEDFLYANCTLSSSYSDDEGGPLPLLCWLQIYACKNLKILWLFNVAITEEFLTSIAENFPLLKGLTIQNCNHLQTIKISSHSIKHLTLLTNWELKEVCIDVPSIVRFEYRENSIPLPLFSFTAPLGPWVSNIDLQCLDWDILVISWFARLKELLANLNKSTISLELKFPMTVEEFTEDEMRNSAVFPVPKVQKLSIGFEAMPYLDSIYLVLDGIFWTCRPKTIVQYWHHDSKFSNNTLVKVLFEMLMLSNLKQTKVWQQDLNDVKLEMLENGQRVRFPELLDWETFVKSMKMEESTRSTCLVFHLEWETDVTRKRKRTQLGSSKKVA
;
A
#
# COMPACT_ATOMS: atom_id res chain seq x y z
N MET A 1 0.15 4.85 -70.80
CA MET A 1 -0.52 5.72 -69.81
C MET A 1 -0.57 4.91 -68.53
N ALA A 2 0.28 5.25 -67.56
CA ALA A 2 0.28 4.62 -66.24
C ALA A 2 -0.41 5.61 -65.29
N ASP A 3 -1.61 5.26 -64.85
CA ASP A 3 -2.35 6.02 -63.84
C ASP A 3 -1.57 6.00 -62.53
N SER A 4 -1.04 7.16 -62.15
CA SER A 4 -0.50 7.37 -60.81
C SER A 4 -1.66 7.31 -59.83
N VAL A 5 -1.78 6.22 -59.08
CA VAL A 5 -2.67 6.15 -57.91
C VAL A 5 -2.12 7.15 -56.88
N VAL A 6 -2.68 8.36 -56.89
CA VAL A 6 -2.45 9.35 -55.84
C VAL A 6 -3.02 8.73 -54.57
N LEU A 7 -2.15 8.27 -53.67
CA LEU A 7 -2.50 7.93 -52.30
C LEU A 7 -3.09 9.19 -51.66
N VAL A 8 -4.42 9.30 -51.70
CA VAL A 8 -5.13 10.42 -51.11
C VAL A 8 -4.90 10.37 -49.60
N ASP A 9 -4.20 11.37 -49.08
CA ASP A 9 -4.00 11.56 -47.64
C ASP A 9 -5.35 11.86 -46.96
N GLY A 10 -6.07 10.79 -46.64
CA GLY A 10 -7.38 10.85 -45.99
C GLY A 10 -7.30 11.35 -44.54
N ILE A 11 -6.15 11.17 -43.88
CA ILE A 11 -5.95 11.53 -42.47
C ILE A 11 -5.80 13.05 -42.33
N SER A 12 -5.18 13.73 -43.30
CA SER A 12 -5.12 15.20 -43.31
C SER A 12 -6.43 15.89 -43.66
N LYS A 13 -7.34 15.20 -44.37
CA LYS A 13 -8.66 15.73 -44.76
C LYS A 13 -9.73 15.62 -43.65
N LEU A 14 -9.42 14.96 -42.53
CA LEU A 14 -10.36 14.87 -41.41
C LEU A 14 -10.79 16.26 -40.92
N PRO A 15 -12.06 16.48 -40.54
CA PRO A 15 -12.49 17.74 -39.93
C PRO A 15 -11.69 18.06 -38.65
N GLU A 16 -11.52 19.35 -38.36
CA GLU A 16 -10.73 19.79 -37.21
C GLU A 16 -11.20 19.18 -35.89
N HIS A 17 -12.52 19.15 -35.64
CA HIS A 17 -13.08 18.57 -34.43
C HIS A 17 -12.76 17.08 -34.26
N ILE A 18 -12.67 16.31 -35.36
CA ILE A 18 -12.25 14.89 -35.32
C ILE A 18 -10.77 14.79 -34.99
N ARG A 19 -9.91 15.65 -35.57
CA ARG A 19 -8.49 15.68 -35.20
C ARG A 19 -8.31 16.06 -33.74
N HIS A 20 -9.05 17.05 -33.21
CA HIS A 20 -9.03 17.38 -31.77
C HIS A 20 -9.48 16.20 -30.90
N HIS A 21 -10.51 15.49 -31.32
CA HIS A 21 -10.98 14.29 -30.63
C HIS A 21 -9.90 13.21 -30.59
N ILE A 22 -9.24 12.91 -31.72
CA ILE A 22 -8.12 11.97 -31.78
C ILE A 22 -6.98 12.42 -30.86
N LEU A 23 -6.56 13.69 -30.97
CA LEU A 23 -5.49 14.24 -30.13
C LEU A 23 -5.84 14.28 -28.64
N SER A 24 -7.13 14.27 -28.28
CA SER A 24 -7.57 14.25 -26.88
C SER A 24 -7.22 12.94 -26.17
N PHE A 25 -7.09 11.83 -26.92
CA PHE A 25 -6.66 10.53 -26.40
C PHE A 25 -5.14 10.39 -26.28
N LEU A 26 -4.37 11.27 -26.93
CA LEU A 26 -2.91 11.22 -26.94
C LEU A 26 -2.31 12.06 -25.82
N ASN A 27 -1.19 11.59 -25.25
CA ASN A 27 -0.42 12.43 -24.33
C ASN A 27 0.26 13.60 -25.09
N PRO A 28 0.74 14.66 -24.40
CA PRO A 28 1.38 15.81 -25.05
C PRO A 28 2.51 15.47 -26.02
N LYS A 29 3.32 14.46 -25.71
CA LYS A 29 4.46 14.07 -26.55
C LYS A 29 3.99 13.36 -27.81
N GLU A 30 3.03 12.46 -27.69
CA GLU A 30 2.42 11.77 -28.84
C GLU A 30 1.68 12.73 -29.75
N ALA A 31 0.88 13.65 -29.19
CA ALA A 31 0.21 14.67 -29.97
C ALA A 31 1.21 15.62 -30.65
N ALA A 32 2.36 15.93 -30.05
CA ALA A 32 3.37 16.71 -30.74
C ALA A 32 3.96 15.95 -31.95
N LYS A 33 4.12 14.63 -31.86
CA LYS A 33 4.62 13.80 -32.97
C LYS A 33 3.67 13.81 -34.17
N THR A 34 2.35 13.90 -33.97
CA THR A 34 1.41 13.95 -35.09
C THR A 34 1.53 15.24 -35.91
N SER A 35 2.21 16.27 -35.40
CA SER A 35 2.39 17.53 -36.12
C SER A 35 3.18 17.41 -37.42
N VAL A 36 4.00 16.35 -37.58
CA VAL A 36 4.77 16.11 -38.81
C VAL A 36 3.93 15.50 -39.93
N LEU A 37 2.70 15.04 -39.63
CA LEU A 37 1.84 14.36 -40.60
C LEU A 37 1.32 15.34 -41.66
N SER A 38 0.92 16.54 -41.27
CA SER A 38 0.61 17.64 -42.20
C SER A 38 0.45 18.98 -41.49
N LYS A 39 0.32 20.06 -42.28
CA LYS A 39 0.02 21.41 -41.77
C LYS A 39 -1.27 21.45 -40.95
N ALA A 40 -2.27 20.64 -41.32
CA ALA A 40 -3.54 20.57 -40.63
C ALA A 40 -3.39 19.93 -39.24
N TRP A 41 -2.61 18.85 -39.15
CA TRP A 41 -2.27 18.23 -37.86
C TRP A 41 -1.41 19.15 -37.01
N LEU A 42 -0.37 19.80 -37.57
CA LEU A 42 0.42 20.81 -36.86
C LEU A 42 -0.45 21.92 -36.26
N SER A 43 -1.41 22.43 -37.03
CA SER A 43 -2.37 23.44 -36.55
C SER A 43 -3.24 22.91 -35.40
N THR A 44 -3.87 21.74 -35.57
CA THR A 44 -4.70 21.11 -34.53
C THR A 44 -3.90 20.77 -33.27
N CYS A 45 -2.64 20.35 -33.40
CA CYS A 45 -1.74 20.10 -32.26
C CYS A 45 -1.54 21.36 -31.41
N ARG A 46 -1.51 22.55 -32.03
CA ARG A 46 -1.30 23.82 -31.32
C ARG A 46 -2.53 24.29 -30.55
N THR A 47 -3.73 23.85 -30.95
CA THR A 47 -5.04 24.21 -30.37
C THR A 47 -5.71 23.04 -29.62
N ARG A 48 -4.94 21.99 -29.28
CA ARG A 48 -5.46 20.81 -28.59
C ARG A 48 -6.07 21.15 -27.22
N PRO A 49 -7.26 20.63 -26.89
CA PRO A 49 -7.97 20.97 -25.65
C PRO A 49 -7.33 20.47 -24.34
N ASN A 50 -6.34 19.57 -24.42
CA ASN A 50 -5.64 19.01 -23.25
C ASN A 50 -4.23 19.61 -23.12
N LEU A 51 -4.02 20.41 -22.08
CA LEU A 51 -2.74 21.06 -21.77
C LEU A 51 -2.14 20.48 -20.49
N HIS A 52 -0.96 19.88 -20.60
CA HIS A 52 -0.23 19.34 -19.44
C HIS A 52 1.15 19.98 -19.35
N PHE A 53 1.38 20.70 -18.26
CA PHE A 53 2.63 21.31 -17.87
C PHE A 53 3.05 20.68 -16.54
N ILE A 54 3.89 19.65 -16.62
CA ILE A 54 4.40 18.95 -15.45
C ILE A 54 5.90 19.04 -15.50
N THR A 55 6.49 19.81 -14.59
CA THR A 55 7.92 19.72 -14.34
C THR A 55 8.16 18.42 -13.59
N ARG A 56 9.08 17.59 -14.08
CA ARG A 56 9.53 16.44 -13.28
C ARG A 56 10.25 17.00 -12.06
N PRO A 57 10.05 16.45 -10.85
CA PRO A 57 11.00 16.69 -9.78
C PRO A 57 12.37 16.31 -10.33
N LEU A 58 13.26 17.29 -10.49
CA LEU A 58 14.67 16.99 -10.64
C LEU A 58 15.03 16.29 -9.34
N ASN A 59 15.51 15.05 -9.45
CA ASN A 59 15.81 14.14 -8.36
C ASN A 59 16.05 14.87 -7.04
N ALA A 60 15.27 14.57 -6.00
CA ALA A 60 15.37 15.14 -4.65
C ALA A 60 16.70 14.82 -3.94
N ALA A 61 17.72 14.39 -4.68
CA ALA A 61 19.09 14.49 -4.27
C ALA A 61 19.52 15.96 -4.45
N THR A 62 19.06 16.84 -3.55
CA THR A 62 19.97 17.86 -3.03
C THR A 62 21.06 17.10 -2.29
N THR A 63 22.02 16.52 -3.02
CA THR A 63 23.27 16.18 -2.37
C THR A 63 23.86 17.50 -1.90
N ILE A 64 24.57 17.47 -0.78
CA ILE A 64 25.33 18.58 -0.19
C ILE A 64 26.40 19.14 -1.18
N THR A 65 26.41 18.66 -2.43
CA THR A 65 27.38 18.91 -3.50
C THR A 65 26.82 19.71 -4.69
N ASP A 66 25.58 20.20 -4.66
CA ASP A 66 25.07 21.04 -5.76
C ASP A 66 25.90 22.32 -5.86
N THR A 67 26.52 22.57 -7.02
CA THR A 67 27.26 23.80 -7.25
C THR A 67 26.31 24.97 -7.50
N ASP A 68 26.76 26.23 -7.29
CA ASP A 68 25.98 27.43 -7.64
C ASP A 68 25.51 27.42 -9.11
N ILE A 69 26.27 26.78 -9.99
CA ILE A 69 25.96 26.62 -11.41
C ILE A 69 24.74 25.70 -11.59
N ASP A 70 24.68 24.58 -10.86
CA ASP A 70 23.55 23.65 -10.94
C ASP A 70 22.24 24.30 -10.49
N ILE A 71 22.30 25.10 -9.42
CA ILE A 71 21.17 25.89 -8.92
C ILE A 71 20.71 26.91 -9.97
N GLN A 72 21.65 27.62 -10.62
CA GLN A 72 21.31 28.58 -11.67
C GLN A 72 20.70 27.91 -12.91
N VAL A 73 21.22 26.77 -13.34
CA VAL A 73 20.67 25.99 -14.47
C VAL A 73 19.24 25.54 -14.16
N ARG A 74 18.99 25.07 -12.93
CA ARG A 74 17.64 24.69 -12.47
C ARG A 74 16.68 25.89 -12.47
N LYS A 75 17.12 27.05 -11.97
CA LYS A 75 16.34 28.31 -12.02
C LYS A 75 16.01 28.74 -13.46
N ARG A 76 16.98 28.69 -14.39
CA ARG A 76 16.74 29.02 -15.81
C ARG A 76 15.71 28.08 -16.44
N LYS A 77 15.85 26.77 -16.25
CA LYS A 77 14.86 25.78 -16.72
C LYS A 77 13.47 26.02 -16.12
N GLY A 78 13.41 26.42 -14.86
CA GLY A 78 12.19 26.86 -14.19
C GLY A 78 11.56 28.04 -14.93
N ASN A 79 12.32 29.10 -15.19
CA ASN A 79 11.85 30.29 -15.91
C ASN A 79 11.41 30.00 -17.36
N ASP A 80 12.14 29.15 -18.09
CA ASP A 80 11.77 28.75 -19.46
C ASP A 80 10.43 28.00 -19.47
N PHE A 81 10.22 27.14 -18.48
CA PHE A 81 8.96 26.44 -18.28
C PHE A 81 7.81 27.41 -17.97
N MET A 82 8.05 28.40 -17.12
CA MET A 82 7.09 29.46 -16.81
C MET A 82 6.70 30.25 -18.05
N ASN A 83 7.69 30.68 -18.84
CA ASN A 83 7.47 31.39 -20.09
C ASN A 83 6.67 30.53 -21.08
N CYS A 84 6.94 29.23 -21.15
CA CYS A 84 6.19 28.30 -21.99
C CYS A 84 4.71 28.23 -21.58
N ILE A 85 4.40 28.17 -20.28
CA ILE A 85 3.02 28.22 -19.78
C ILE A 85 2.35 29.53 -20.17
N ASN A 86 3.00 30.67 -19.85
CA ASN A 86 2.51 32.01 -20.15
C ASN A 86 2.18 32.18 -21.64
N THR A 87 3.16 31.95 -22.51
CA THR A 87 3.00 32.09 -23.97
C THR A 87 1.94 31.15 -24.52
N THR A 88 1.83 29.93 -23.99
CA THR A 88 0.81 28.99 -24.44
C THR A 88 -0.59 29.40 -24.03
N LEU A 89 -0.80 29.76 -22.76
CA LEU A 89 -2.13 30.15 -22.28
C LEU A 89 -2.60 31.45 -22.91
N LEU A 90 -1.72 32.46 -23.04
CA LEU A 90 -2.05 33.70 -23.77
C LEU A 90 -2.48 33.42 -25.20
N ARG A 91 -1.76 32.54 -25.91
CA ARG A 91 -2.16 32.12 -27.26
C ARG A 91 -3.55 31.48 -27.28
N TYR A 92 -3.90 30.65 -26.29
CA TYR A 92 -5.24 30.05 -26.22
C TYR A 92 -6.32 31.09 -25.96
N HIS A 93 -6.03 32.04 -25.08
CA HIS A 93 -6.93 33.15 -24.78
C HIS A 93 -7.19 34.03 -26.01
N GLU A 94 -6.13 34.50 -26.69
CA GLU A 94 -6.22 35.34 -27.88
C GLU A 94 -6.97 34.66 -29.03
N ASN A 95 -6.72 33.37 -29.24
CA ASN A 95 -7.37 32.59 -30.29
C ASN A 95 -8.71 31.97 -29.87
N LYS A 96 -9.22 32.29 -28.67
CA LYS A 96 -10.47 31.74 -28.11
C LYS A 96 -10.56 30.20 -28.21
N CYS A 97 -9.43 29.54 -28.01
CA CYS A 97 -9.33 28.07 -28.10
C CYS A 97 -9.87 27.44 -26.82
N GLY A 98 -10.84 26.52 -26.92
CA GLY A 98 -11.35 25.81 -25.75
C GLY A 98 -10.28 24.99 -25.03
N ILE A 99 -10.25 25.06 -23.70
CA ILE A 99 -9.40 24.22 -22.86
C ILE A 99 -10.34 23.24 -22.15
N ASP A 100 -10.24 21.94 -22.42
CA ASP A 100 -11.01 20.95 -21.65
C ASP A 100 -10.26 20.54 -20.38
N THR A 101 -8.93 20.34 -20.49
CA THR A 101 -8.10 19.88 -19.38
C THR A 101 -6.85 20.73 -19.26
N LEU A 102 -6.60 21.28 -18.08
CA LEU A 102 -5.37 21.97 -17.74
C LEU A 102 -4.73 21.30 -16.52
N LYS A 103 -3.49 20.82 -16.69
CA LYS A 103 -2.69 20.28 -15.59
C LYS A 103 -1.40 21.08 -15.46
N ILE A 104 -1.21 21.74 -14.33
CA ILE A 104 0.00 22.49 -13.99
C ILE A 104 0.56 21.94 -12.69
N ARG A 105 1.82 21.49 -12.72
CA ARG A 105 2.60 21.19 -11.51
C ARG A 105 3.91 21.94 -11.59
N LEU A 106 4.08 22.87 -10.66
CA LEU A 106 5.28 23.69 -10.53
C LEU A 106 6.37 22.94 -9.77
N SER A 107 7.64 23.20 -10.08
CA SER A 107 8.81 22.62 -9.40
C SER A 107 9.35 23.55 -8.32
N GLU A 108 10.05 23.04 -7.32
CA GLU A 108 10.58 23.83 -6.19
C GLU A 108 11.46 25.01 -6.65
N PHE A 109 12.09 24.90 -7.83
CA PHE A 109 12.95 25.93 -8.40
C PHE A 109 12.21 26.99 -9.23
N SER A 110 10.88 26.94 -9.36
CA SER A 110 10.11 27.98 -10.03
C SER A 110 9.66 29.02 -9.00
N ALA A 111 10.39 30.13 -8.90
CA ALA A 111 9.93 31.31 -8.17
C ALA A 111 8.78 31.94 -8.97
N VAL A 112 7.54 31.63 -8.61
CA VAL A 112 6.36 32.06 -9.36
C VAL A 112 5.73 33.26 -8.65
N ALA A 113 5.58 34.37 -9.37
CA ALA A 113 4.73 35.47 -8.90
C ALA A 113 3.26 35.02 -8.87
N SER A 114 2.53 35.36 -7.81
CA SER A 114 1.10 35.03 -7.65
C SER A 114 0.26 35.51 -8.86
N ASP A 115 0.64 36.63 -9.46
CA ASP A 115 -0.03 37.22 -10.63
C ASP A 115 -0.03 36.31 -11.85
N HIS A 116 1.04 35.53 -12.06
CA HIS A 116 1.07 34.55 -13.15
C HIS A 116 0.06 33.43 -12.90
N VAL A 117 0.03 32.85 -11.70
CA VAL A 117 -0.94 31.80 -11.34
C VAL A 117 -2.36 32.31 -11.50
N ASN A 118 -2.65 33.52 -11.00
CA ASN A 118 -3.95 34.16 -11.15
C ASN A 118 -4.34 34.33 -12.63
N THR A 119 -3.41 34.79 -13.46
CA THR A 119 -3.62 34.97 -14.91
C THR A 119 -3.92 33.63 -15.59
N TRP A 120 -3.17 32.58 -15.25
CA TRP A 120 -3.39 31.25 -15.83
C TRP A 120 -4.75 30.66 -15.47
N LEU A 121 -5.12 30.79 -14.21
CA LEU A 121 -6.41 30.33 -13.70
C LEU A 121 -7.56 31.11 -14.34
N LYS A 122 -7.39 32.42 -14.53
CA LYS A 122 -8.36 33.26 -15.25
C LYS A 122 -8.54 32.79 -16.70
N ILE A 123 -7.45 32.65 -17.45
CA ILE A 123 -7.48 32.16 -18.84
C ILE A 123 -8.15 30.78 -18.91
N ALA A 124 -7.81 29.87 -18.00
CA ALA A 124 -8.39 28.53 -17.99
C ALA A 124 -9.92 28.57 -17.84
N VAL A 125 -10.44 29.41 -16.93
CA VAL A 125 -11.89 29.54 -16.71
C VAL A 125 -12.57 30.22 -17.90
N GLU A 126 -12.00 31.31 -18.42
CA GLU A 126 -12.54 32.03 -19.58
C GLU A 126 -12.60 31.15 -20.85
N ASN A 127 -11.67 30.19 -20.96
CA ASN A 127 -11.62 29.22 -22.04
C ASN A 127 -12.39 27.91 -21.76
N GLY A 128 -13.21 27.86 -20.69
CA GLY A 128 -14.18 26.80 -20.45
C GLY A 128 -13.62 25.50 -19.85
N VAL A 129 -12.56 25.58 -19.02
CA VAL A 129 -11.93 24.41 -18.39
C VAL A 129 -12.93 23.49 -17.67
N LYS A 130 -12.82 22.18 -17.96
CA LYS A 130 -13.62 21.13 -17.30
C LYS A 130 -12.82 20.38 -16.25
N ASN A 131 -11.55 20.10 -16.53
CA ASN A 131 -10.65 19.37 -15.64
C ASN A 131 -9.43 20.25 -15.30
N LEU A 132 -9.39 20.79 -14.10
CA LEU A 132 -8.28 21.61 -13.62
C LEU A 132 -7.50 20.86 -12.55
N LYS A 133 -6.19 20.71 -12.77
CA LYS A 133 -5.25 20.20 -11.77
C LYS A 133 -4.12 21.20 -11.64
N ILE A 134 -4.02 21.88 -10.51
CA ILE A 134 -2.94 22.84 -10.25
C ILE A 134 -2.30 22.57 -8.91
N GLY A 135 -0.96 22.48 -8.90
CA GLY A 135 -0.15 22.37 -7.69
C GLY A 135 1.00 23.36 -7.75
N THR A 136 1.19 24.08 -6.65
CA THR A 136 2.23 25.08 -6.46
C THR A 136 3.22 24.59 -5.40
N ASN A 137 4.38 25.21 -5.25
CA ASN A 137 5.28 24.92 -4.11
C ASN A 137 5.16 25.96 -3.01
N ASP A 138 4.80 27.19 -3.39
CA ASP A 138 4.46 28.25 -2.46
C ASP A 138 2.94 28.27 -2.20
N SER A 139 2.59 28.81 -1.04
CA SER A 139 1.19 28.96 -0.61
C SER A 139 0.57 30.21 -1.24
N PHE A 140 -0.15 30.04 -2.36
CA PHE A 140 -0.83 31.15 -3.04
C PHE A 140 -2.30 31.25 -2.64
N VAL A 141 -2.83 32.48 -2.60
CA VAL A 141 -4.26 32.70 -2.44
C VAL A 141 -4.98 32.28 -3.73
N LEU A 142 -5.92 31.34 -3.61
CA LEU A 142 -6.70 30.89 -4.75
C LEU A 142 -7.67 31.99 -5.22
N PRO A 143 -7.72 32.32 -6.52
CA PRO A 143 -8.67 33.31 -7.03
C PRO A 143 -10.11 32.76 -7.07
N ARG A 144 -11.07 33.62 -6.73
CA ARG A 144 -12.52 33.27 -6.69
C ARG A 144 -13.07 32.70 -7.99
N ILE A 145 -12.50 33.11 -9.13
CA ILE A 145 -12.95 32.74 -10.47
C ILE A 145 -13.03 31.22 -10.69
N ILE A 146 -12.23 30.44 -9.94
CA ILE A 146 -12.26 28.97 -10.02
C ILE A 146 -13.59 28.40 -9.53
N PHE A 147 -14.16 28.92 -8.44
CA PHE A 147 -15.46 28.46 -7.93
C PHE A 147 -16.64 29.06 -8.69
N GLU A 148 -16.41 30.11 -9.49
CA GLU A 148 -17.40 30.69 -10.40
C GLU A 148 -17.50 29.93 -11.75
N ALA A 149 -16.53 29.06 -12.05
CA ALA A 149 -16.44 28.32 -13.30
C ALA A 149 -17.55 27.27 -13.48
N LYS A 150 -18.57 27.58 -14.29
CA LYS A 150 -19.72 26.68 -14.53
C LYS A 150 -19.37 25.41 -15.32
N SER A 151 -18.29 25.43 -16.10
CA SER A 151 -17.81 24.29 -16.90
C SER A 151 -17.07 23.23 -16.09
N LEU A 152 -16.69 23.54 -14.84
CA LEU A 152 -15.79 22.72 -14.05
C LEU A 152 -16.45 21.42 -13.59
N VAL A 153 -15.78 20.30 -13.87
CA VAL A 153 -16.20 18.93 -13.52
C VAL A 153 -15.21 18.26 -12.57
N LYS A 154 -13.90 18.51 -12.73
CA LYS A 154 -12.85 17.97 -11.87
C LYS A 154 -11.90 19.07 -11.43
N LEU A 155 -11.68 19.17 -10.12
CA LEU A 155 -10.77 20.12 -9.51
C LEU A 155 -9.79 19.40 -8.60
N TRP A 156 -8.50 19.58 -8.85
CA TRP A 156 -7.41 19.18 -7.95
C TRP A 156 -6.57 20.40 -7.63
N LEU A 157 -6.45 20.72 -6.34
CA LEU A 157 -5.67 21.82 -5.80
C LEU A 157 -4.59 21.26 -4.88
N GLY A 158 -3.35 21.69 -5.09
CA GLY A 158 -2.20 21.38 -4.23
C GLY A 158 -1.55 22.66 -3.71
N LYS A 159 -1.37 22.81 -2.39
CA LYS A 159 -0.64 23.92 -1.75
C LYS A 159 -1.24 25.33 -1.96
N PHE A 160 -2.56 25.48 -1.75
CA PHE A 160 -3.27 26.78 -1.90
C PHE A 160 -3.86 27.29 -0.57
N GLN A 161 -4.10 28.59 -0.49
CA GLN A 161 -4.87 29.23 0.59
C GLN A 161 -6.24 29.68 0.08
N LEU A 162 -7.31 29.24 0.75
CA LEU A 162 -8.66 29.74 0.52
C LEU A 162 -8.96 30.81 1.57
N LYS A 163 -9.42 31.98 1.11
CA LYS A 163 -9.94 33.03 1.99
C LYS A 163 -11.47 33.01 1.96
N PRO A 164 -12.17 33.45 3.02
CA PRO A 164 -13.64 33.44 3.05
C PRO A 164 -14.30 34.17 1.88
N GLN A 165 -13.60 35.18 1.34
CA GLN A 165 -14.01 35.98 0.18
C GLN A 165 -14.06 35.17 -1.13
N VAL A 166 -13.24 34.12 -1.25
CA VAL A 166 -13.08 33.29 -2.46
C VAL A 166 -14.30 32.39 -2.69
N ILE A 167 -14.98 32.03 -1.61
CA ILE A 167 -16.06 31.03 -1.59
C ILE A 167 -17.43 31.65 -1.31
N GLN A 168 -17.55 32.99 -1.35
CA GLN A 168 -18.83 33.67 -1.15
C GLN A 168 -19.86 33.28 -2.21
N ILE A 169 -19.39 33.07 -3.45
CA ILE A 169 -20.21 32.69 -4.59
C ILE A 169 -19.60 31.44 -5.21
N ILE A 170 -20.32 30.32 -5.15
CA ILE A 170 -19.92 29.06 -5.78
C ILE A 170 -20.94 28.73 -6.87
N SER A 171 -20.50 28.80 -8.14
CA SER A 171 -21.33 28.54 -9.32
C SER A 171 -20.99 27.23 -10.04
N CYS A 172 -19.91 26.54 -9.65
CA CYS A 172 -19.46 25.28 -10.23
C CYS A 172 -20.32 24.06 -9.80
N ARG A 173 -21.65 24.15 -9.96
CA ARG A 173 -22.62 23.10 -9.56
C ARG A 173 -22.41 21.75 -10.28
N GLY A 174 -21.70 21.75 -11.42
CA GLY A 174 -21.34 20.58 -12.21
C GLY A 174 -20.15 19.77 -11.66
N LEU A 175 -19.53 20.23 -10.56
CA LEU A 175 -18.33 19.60 -10.01
C LEU A 175 -18.63 18.18 -9.50
N GLN A 176 -17.87 17.22 -10.02
CA GLN A 176 -18.01 15.79 -9.71
C GLN A 176 -16.82 15.26 -8.90
N LYS A 177 -15.60 15.75 -9.16
CA LYS A 177 -14.41 15.32 -8.43
C LYS A 177 -13.70 16.51 -7.81
N LEU A 178 -13.53 16.49 -6.50
CA LEU A 178 -12.80 17.50 -5.75
C LEU A 178 -11.65 16.84 -5.00
N SER A 179 -10.44 17.36 -5.17
CA SER A 179 -9.27 16.94 -4.40
C SER A 179 -8.54 18.17 -3.89
N LEU A 180 -8.39 18.25 -2.58
CA LEU A 180 -7.67 19.28 -1.86
C LEU A 180 -6.48 18.61 -1.19
N VAL A 181 -5.26 19.04 -1.53
CA VAL A 181 -4.01 18.51 -0.99
C VAL A 181 -3.19 19.68 -0.47
N GLU A 182 -2.82 19.68 0.82
CA GLU A 182 -2.06 20.75 1.45
C GLU A 182 -2.74 22.13 1.29
N VAL A 183 -4.07 22.18 1.39
CA VAL A 183 -4.85 23.41 1.21
C VAL A 183 -5.21 24.01 2.55
N ASN A 184 -5.00 25.31 2.74
CA ASN A 184 -5.47 26.04 3.90
C ASN A 184 -6.93 26.49 3.69
N LEU A 185 -7.85 25.97 4.52
CA LEU A 185 -9.27 26.30 4.52
C LEU A 185 -9.89 26.03 5.89
N ASP A 186 -10.90 26.81 6.27
CA ASP A 186 -11.69 26.55 7.49
C ASP A 186 -12.90 25.63 7.24
N GLU A 187 -13.50 25.14 8.32
CA GLU A 187 -14.65 24.24 8.28
C GLU A 187 -15.87 24.85 7.56
N VAL A 188 -16.12 26.15 7.74
CA VAL A 188 -17.22 26.88 7.10
C VAL A 188 -17.01 26.91 5.58
N MET A 189 -15.76 27.04 5.13
CA MET A 189 -15.40 26.98 3.72
C MET A 189 -15.73 25.64 3.11
N LEU A 190 -15.30 24.56 3.78
CA LEU A 190 -15.56 23.20 3.33
C LEU A 190 -17.08 22.94 3.24
N GLN A 191 -17.86 23.33 4.26
CA GLN A 191 -19.32 23.19 4.24
C GLN A 191 -19.99 23.96 3.10
N ARG A 192 -19.49 25.16 2.78
CA ARG A 192 -20.00 25.94 1.64
C ARG A 192 -19.72 25.24 0.30
N ILE A 193 -18.52 24.70 0.12
CA ILE A 193 -18.17 23.95 -1.11
C ILE A 193 -19.08 22.73 -1.25
N ILE A 194 -19.20 21.93 -0.19
CA ILE A 194 -20.04 20.72 -0.15
C ILE A 194 -21.51 21.06 -0.48
N SER A 195 -22.07 22.09 0.15
CA SER A 195 -23.49 22.45 -0.02
C SER A 195 -23.80 23.00 -1.41
N ASN A 196 -22.84 23.63 -2.10
CA ASN A 196 -23.04 24.20 -3.44
C ASN A 196 -22.67 23.25 -4.59
N CYS A 197 -22.00 22.13 -4.29
CA CYS A 197 -21.56 21.14 -5.27
C CYS A 197 -22.17 19.75 -5.01
N PRO A 198 -23.50 19.58 -5.13
CA PRO A 198 -24.18 18.33 -4.75
C PRO A 198 -23.89 17.13 -5.69
N LEU A 199 -23.23 17.36 -6.83
CA LEU A 199 -22.89 16.31 -7.80
C LEU A 199 -21.53 15.64 -7.53
N ILE A 200 -20.83 16.05 -6.47
CA ILE A 200 -19.54 15.45 -6.08
C ILE A 200 -19.74 13.95 -5.84
N ASN A 201 -19.03 13.13 -6.63
CA ASN A 201 -18.93 11.69 -6.51
C ASN A 201 -17.58 11.20 -5.98
N TYR A 202 -16.58 12.10 -5.95
CA TYR A 202 -15.24 11.85 -5.42
C TYR A 202 -14.80 13.06 -4.61
N LEU A 203 -14.45 12.85 -3.34
CA LEU A 203 -13.87 13.88 -2.48
C LEU A 203 -12.57 13.37 -1.87
N LYS A 204 -11.48 14.10 -2.08
CA LYS A 204 -10.21 13.89 -1.40
C LYS A 204 -9.80 15.15 -0.63
N ILE A 205 -9.46 14.98 0.64
CA ILE A 205 -8.91 16.02 1.53
C ILE A 205 -7.64 15.41 2.12
N GLU A 206 -6.47 16.01 1.89
CA GLU A 206 -5.18 15.47 2.29
C GLU A 206 -4.31 16.60 2.83
N ASP A 207 -3.84 16.48 4.07
CA ASP A 207 -2.91 17.42 4.73
C ASP A 207 -3.34 18.90 4.65
N CYS A 208 -4.66 19.15 4.62
CA CYS A 208 -5.20 20.50 4.67
C CYS A 208 -4.96 21.13 6.05
N THR A 209 -4.87 22.45 6.15
CA THR A 209 -4.69 23.14 7.44
C THR A 209 -5.91 23.99 7.76
N GLY A 210 -6.25 24.12 9.05
CA GLY A 210 -7.38 24.96 9.49
C GLY A 210 -8.71 24.20 9.60
N LEU A 211 -8.67 22.87 9.45
CA LEU A 211 -9.82 21.98 9.62
C LEU A 211 -9.64 21.16 10.89
N VAL A 212 -10.27 21.53 12.00
CA VAL A 212 -10.23 20.67 13.19
C VAL A 212 -11.25 19.54 13.04
N ASN A 213 -12.48 19.88 12.65
CA ASN A 213 -13.56 18.93 12.45
C ASN A 213 -13.99 18.86 10.99
N ILE A 214 -14.11 17.64 10.46
CA ILE A 214 -14.51 17.41 9.07
C ILE A 214 -15.90 16.81 9.06
N LYS A 215 -16.89 17.58 8.59
CA LYS A 215 -18.25 17.08 8.37
C LYS A 215 -18.51 16.89 6.88
N VAL A 216 -18.67 15.65 6.43
CA VAL A 216 -19.07 15.33 5.07
C VAL A 216 -20.52 14.85 5.08
N THR A 217 -21.44 15.82 5.06
CA THR A 217 -22.88 15.57 5.02
C THR A 217 -23.46 16.12 3.70
N LYS A 218 -24.68 15.71 3.35
CA LYS A 218 -25.45 16.20 2.18
C LYS A 218 -24.94 15.78 0.78
N LEU A 219 -23.83 15.05 0.66
CA LEU A 219 -23.34 14.55 -0.63
C LEU A 219 -23.97 13.21 -1.01
N GLN A 220 -25.19 13.26 -1.52
CA GLN A 220 -25.98 12.06 -1.87
C GLN A 220 -25.40 11.24 -3.02
N LYS A 221 -24.50 11.81 -3.84
CA LYS A 221 -23.85 11.13 -4.97
C LYS A 221 -22.40 10.72 -4.70
N LEU A 222 -21.90 10.97 -3.49
CA LEU A 222 -20.53 10.63 -3.11
C LEU A 222 -20.34 9.11 -3.15
N LYS A 223 -19.38 8.64 -3.95
CA LYS A 223 -19.02 7.23 -4.08
C LYS A 223 -17.67 6.92 -3.45
N GLU A 224 -16.72 7.85 -3.53
CA GLU A 224 -15.38 7.70 -2.99
C GLU A 224 -15.01 8.90 -2.11
N LEU A 225 -14.58 8.62 -0.88
CA LEU A 225 -14.10 9.61 0.09
C LEU A 225 -12.70 9.22 0.56
N ASN A 226 -11.75 10.14 0.45
CA ASN A 226 -10.38 9.95 0.93
C ASN A 226 -10.02 11.11 1.86
N ILE A 227 -9.81 10.84 3.15
CA ILE A 227 -9.42 11.83 4.16
C ILE A 227 -8.03 11.46 4.69
N GLY A 228 -7.05 12.30 4.41
CA GLY A 228 -5.68 12.28 4.92
C GLY A 228 -5.49 13.49 5.83
N PHE A 229 -5.34 13.33 7.16
CA PHE A 229 -5.33 14.50 8.04
C PHE A 229 -4.45 14.34 9.27
N GLN A 230 -3.77 15.41 9.70
CA GLN A 230 -2.79 15.37 10.79
C GLN A 230 -3.29 15.94 12.13
N GLU A 231 -4.36 16.72 12.15
CA GLU A 231 -4.84 17.33 13.40
C GLU A 231 -5.83 16.41 14.15
N SER A 232 -5.88 16.55 15.48
CA SER A 232 -6.90 15.92 16.32
C SER A 232 -8.26 16.59 16.11
N GLY A 233 -9.29 15.79 15.88
CA GLY A 233 -10.66 16.30 15.86
C GLY A 233 -11.68 15.22 15.56
N ILE A 234 -12.86 15.61 15.07
CA ILE A 234 -13.95 14.69 14.75
C ILE A 234 -14.21 14.69 13.25
N VAL A 235 -14.29 13.49 12.67
CA VAL A 235 -14.71 13.28 11.29
C VAL A 235 -16.10 12.65 11.29
N GLU A 236 -17.08 13.39 10.80
CA GLU A 236 -18.48 12.98 10.67
C GLU A 236 -18.80 12.75 9.20
N VAL A 237 -19.20 11.53 8.84
CA VAL A 237 -19.53 11.16 7.45
C VAL A 237 -20.96 10.65 7.37
N GLU A 238 -21.77 11.34 6.57
CA GLU A 238 -23.13 10.93 6.22
C GLU A 238 -23.29 10.98 4.68
N ALA A 239 -23.07 9.83 4.04
CA ALA A 239 -23.12 9.69 2.59
C ALA A 239 -23.75 8.34 2.18
N PRO A 240 -25.06 8.30 1.89
CA PRO A 240 -25.77 7.04 1.61
C PRO A 240 -25.28 6.27 0.38
N SER A 241 -24.71 6.96 -0.60
CA SER A 241 -24.18 6.33 -1.83
C SER A 241 -22.69 5.98 -1.74
N LEU A 242 -22.05 6.18 -0.58
CA LEU A 242 -20.62 5.95 -0.40
C LEU A 242 -20.30 4.47 -0.60
N GLU A 243 -19.35 4.19 -1.50
CA GLU A 243 -18.90 2.84 -1.83
C GLU A 243 -17.51 2.56 -1.26
N ASP A 244 -16.62 3.56 -1.31
CA ASP A 244 -15.23 3.45 -0.89
C ASP A 244 -14.86 4.59 0.07
N PHE A 245 -14.32 4.25 1.25
CA PHE A 245 -13.87 5.23 2.24
C PHE A 245 -12.47 4.90 2.75
N LEU A 246 -11.54 5.80 2.49
CA LEU A 246 -10.20 5.80 3.06
C LEU A 246 -10.09 6.93 4.08
N TYR A 247 -9.81 6.56 5.33
CA TYR A 247 -9.34 7.47 6.35
C TYR A 247 -7.90 7.12 6.70
N ALA A 248 -6.99 8.09 6.62
CA ALA A 248 -5.61 7.94 7.04
C ALA A 248 -5.15 9.17 7.82
N ASN A 249 -4.74 9.00 9.07
CA ASN A 249 -3.99 10.06 9.73
C ASN A 249 -2.53 9.96 9.30
N CYS A 250 -2.12 10.85 8.39
CA CYS A 250 -0.77 10.90 7.85
C CYS A 250 0.15 11.62 8.83
N THR A 251 0.41 11.07 10.02
CA THR A 251 1.60 11.50 10.76
C THR A 251 2.79 11.23 9.84
N LEU A 252 3.38 12.30 9.33
CA LEU A 252 4.59 12.20 8.54
C LEU A 252 5.57 11.33 9.32
N SER A 253 6.17 10.41 8.61
CA SER A 253 7.47 9.83 8.89
C SER A 253 8.55 10.93 8.97
N SER A 254 8.39 11.93 9.83
CA SER A 254 9.47 12.79 10.27
C SER A 254 10.14 12.07 11.42
N SER A 255 11.22 11.35 11.07
CA SER A 255 12.20 10.72 11.95
C SER A 255 11.61 9.82 13.04
N TYR A 256 11.88 8.52 12.91
CA TYR A 256 12.34 7.73 14.04
C TYR A 256 13.46 8.52 14.74
N SER A 257 13.09 9.39 15.68
CA SER A 257 13.91 9.67 16.83
C SER A 257 13.34 8.77 17.91
N ASP A 258 14.16 7.81 18.33
CA ASP A 258 13.93 6.89 19.45
C ASP A 258 13.81 7.61 20.82
N ASP A 259 13.23 8.81 20.84
CA ASP A 259 12.89 9.51 22.06
C ASP A 259 11.52 8.99 22.52
N GLU A 260 11.60 8.04 23.45
CA GLU A 260 10.50 7.70 24.36
C GLU A 260 9.97 8.99 25.02
N GLY A 261 8.88 9.52 24.47
CA GLY A 261 8.25 10.74 25.00
C GLY A 261 7.65 11.70 23.97
N GLY A 262 7.77 11.41 22.66
CA GLY A 262 7.01 12.15 21.66
C GLY A 262 5.50 12.08 21.93
N PRO A 263 4.74 13.19 21.81
CA PRO A 263 3.30 13.16 22.04
C PRO A 263 2.65 12.12 21.12
N LEU A 264 1.82 11.25 21.69
CA LEU A 264 1.02 10.28 20.95
C LEU A 264 0.36 10.96 19.74
N PRO A 265 0.30 10.28 18.57
CA PRO A 265 -0.32 10.86 17.39
C PRO A 265 -1.71 11.36 17.76
N LEU A 266 -1.98 12.64 17.46
CA LEU A 266 -3.24 13.30 17.72
C LEU A 266 -4.39 12.46 17.13
N LEU A 267 -5.12 11.74 17.99
CA LEU A 267 -6.14 10.81 17.54
C LEU A 267 -7.40 11.54 17.11
N CYS A 268 -7.90 11.17 15.94
CA CYS A 268 -9.16 11.66 15.42
C CYS A 268 -10.27 10.64 15.70
N TRP A 269 -11.43 11.14 16.14
CA TRP A 269 -12.63 10.34 16.34
C TRP A 269 -13.41 10.24 15.05
N LEU A 270 -13.74 9.02 14.65
CA LEU A 270 -14.48 8.75 13.42
C LEU A 270 -15.93 8.36 13.70
N GLN A 271 -16.84 9.10 13.08
CA GLN A 271 -18.28 8.90 13.17
C GLN A 271 -18.86 8.74 11.77
N ILE A 272 -19.30 7.53 11.44
CA ILE A 272 -19.87 7.20 10.12
C ILE A 272 -21.31 6.78 10.31
N TYR A 273 -22.23 7.47 9.64
CA TYR A 273 -23.66 7.20 9.69
C TYR A 273 -24.24 7.02 8.29
N ALA A 274 -25.33 6.24 8.19
CA ALA A 274 -26.13 6.07 6.97
C ALA A 274 -25.38 5.55 5.72
N CYS A 275 -24.14 5.06 5.82
CA CYS A 275 -23.32 4.61 4.69
C CYS A 275 -23.56 3.12 4.32
N LYS A 276 -24.82 2.72 4.10
CA LYS A 276 -25.19 1.30 3.88
C LYS A 276 -24.60 0.67 2.61
N ASN A 277 -24.20 1.48 1.64
CA ASN A 277 -23.60 1.04 0.37
C ASN A 277 -22.08 0.84 0.42
N LEU A 278 -21.46 1.05 1.58
CA LEU A 278 -20.01 0.97 1.74
C LEU A 278 -19.53 -0.46 1.44
N LYS A 279 -18.57 -0.57 0.53
CA LYS A 279 -17.97 -1.82 0.05
C LYS A 279 -16.54 -1.96 0.53
N ILE A 280 -15.80 -0.86 0.63
CA ILE A 280 -14.43 -0.90 1.12
C ILE A 280 -14.19 0.23 2.14
N LEU A 281 -13.64 -0.15 3.27
CA LEU A 281 -13.28 0.73 4.36
C LEU A 281 -11.82 0.52 4.73
N TRP A 282 -11.03 1.58 4.66
CA TRP A 282 -9.66 1.61 5.14
C TRP A 282 -9.51 2.64 6.25
N LEU A 283 -8.99 2.20 7.38
CA LEU A 283 -8.78 2.98 8.57
C LEU A 283 -7.30 2.88 8.95
N PHE A 284 -6.58 3.99 8.82
CA PHE A 284 -5.18 4.09 9.22
C PHE A 284 -5.05 5.18 10.29
N ASN A 285 -4.41 4.85 11.43
CA ASN A 285 -4.06 5.81 12.48
C ASN A 285 -5.28 6.56 13.07
N VAL A 286 -6.39 5.86 13.37
CA VAL A 286 -7.65 6.46 13.85
C VAL A 286 -8.09 5.89 15.19
N ALA A 287 -8.70 6.71 16.04
CA ALA A 287 -9.35 6.22 17.25
C ALA A 287 -10.73 5.65 16.89
N ILE A 288 -10.88 4.34 17.10
CA ILE A 288 -12.14 3.62 16.96
C ILE A 288 -12.45 2.89 18.25
N THR A 289 -13.74 2.74 18.55
CA THR A 289 -14.22 2.03 19.75
C THR A 289 -14.51 0.56 19.45
N GLU A 290 -14.56 -0.27 20.49
CA GLU A 290 -15.03 -1.65 20.34
C GLU A 290 -16.49 -1.69 19.82
N GLU A 291 -17.34 -0.74 20.24
CA GLU A 291 -18.72 -0.58 19.76
C GLU A 291 -18.80 -0.30 18.25
N PHE A 292 -17.85 0.48 17.71
CA PHE A 292 -17.76 0.70 16.27
C PHE A 292 -17.52 -0.61 15.53
N LEU A 293 -16.62 -1.47 16.04
CA LEU A 293 -16.28 -2.75 15.41
C LEU A 293 -17.43 -3.76 15.48
N THR A 294 -18.11 -3.86 16.62
CA THR A 294 -19.25 -4.78 16.78
C THR A 294 -20.45 -4.37 15.94
N SER A 295 -20.64 -3.07 15.68
CA SER A 295 -21.73 -2.55 14.85
C SER A 295 -21.44 -2.53 13.34
N ILE A 296 -20.28 -3.05 12.88
CA ILE A 296 -19.91 -3.04 11.45
C ILE A 296 -20.94 -3.75 10.57
N ALA A 297 -21.45 -4.91 10.97
CA ALA A 297 -22.44 -5.65 10.17
C ALA A 297 -23.75 -4.86 10.01
N GLU A 298 -24.19 -4.17 11.07
CA GLU A 298 -25.40 -3.37 11.05
C GLU A 298 -25.19 -2.09 10.22
N ASN A 299 -24.06 -1.41 10.42
CA ASN A 299 -23.73 -0.15 9.78
C ASN A 299 -23.36 -0.28 8.30
N PHE A 300 -22.68 -1.35 7.92
CA PHE A 300 -22.11 -1.56 6.59
C PHE A 300 -22.44 -2.97 6.05
N PRO A 301 -23.72 -3.26 5.75
CA PRO A 301 -24.14 -4.61 5.37
C PRO A 301 -23.52 -5.10 4.05
N LEU A 302 -23.05 -4.20 3.18
CA LEU A 302 -22.41 -4.53 1.89
C LEU A 302 -20.87 -4.51 1.92
N LEU A 303 -20.25 -4.34 3.09
CA LEU A 303 -18.81 -4.20 3.24
C LEU A 303 -18.08 -5.49 2.84
N LYS A 304 -17.22 -5.40 1.82
CA LYS A 304 -16.44 -6.52 1.29
C LYS A 304 -14.98 -6.48 1.75
N GLY A 305 -14.42 -5.29 1.93
CA GLY A 305 -13.04 -5.07 2.34
C GLY A 305 -12.96 -4.19 3.57
N LEU A 306 -12.24 -4.65 4.59
CA LEU A 306 -11.96 -3.88 5.81
C LEU A 306 -10.46 -3.93 6.09
N THR A 307 -9.83 -2.76 6.16
CA THR A 307 -8.43 -2.60 6.59
C THR A 307 -8.38 -1.72 7.83
N ILE A 308 -7.74 -2.22 8.88
CA ILE A 308 -7.50 -1.49 10.13
C ILE A 308 -6.00 -1.52 10.38
N GLN A 309 -5.39 -0.34 10.43
CA GLN A 309 -3.98 -0.18 10.69
C GLN A 309 -3.72 0.85 11.79
N ASN A 310 -2.89 0.47 12.78
CA ASN A 310 -2.37 1.34 13.83
C ASN A 310 -3.46 2.21 14.50
N CYS A 311 -4.59 1.57 14.79
CA CYS A 311 -5.72 2.17 15.48
C CYS A 311 -5.52 1.98 16.99
N ASN A 312 -4.79 2.91 17.61
CA ASN A 312 -4.35 2.84 19.01
C ASN A 312 -5.53 2.81 20.00
N HIS A 313 -5.30 2.19 21.17
CA HIS A 313 -6.25 1.96 22.29
C HIS A 313 -7.23 0.79 22.16
N LEU A 314 -7.22 0.04 21.06
CA LEU A 314 -7.96 -1.21 21.00
C LEU A 314 -7.17 -2.33 21.68
N GLN A 315 -7.65 -2.78 22.84
CA GLN A 315 -7.15 -4.03 23.44
C GLN A 315 -7.86 -5.26 22.84
N THR A 316 -9.08 -5.06 22.33
CA THR A 316 -9.91 -6.13 21.79
C THR A 316 -10.48 -5.75 20.43
N ILE A 317 -10.39 -6.66 19.46
CA ILE A 317 -11.07 -6.53 18.16
C ILE A 317 -12.13 -7.61 18.06
N LYS A 318 -13.40 -7.22 17.98
CA LYS A 318 -14.52 -8.14 17.72
C LYS A 318 -15.22 -7.72 16.44
N ILE A 319 -15.10 -8.53 15.40
CA ILE A 319 -15.70 -8.26 14.08
C ILE A 319 -16.61 -9.43 13.73
N SER A 320 -17.91 -9.16 13.60
CA SER A 320 -18.88 -10.10 13.02
C SER A 320 -19.45 -9.49 11.75
N SER A 321 -19.41 -10.23 10.64
CA SER A 321 -20.00 -9.81 9.38
C SER A 321 -20.14 -10.96 8.37
N HIS A 322 -21.30 -11.04 7.70
CA HIS A 322 -21.53 -12.00 6.63
C HIS A 322 -21.11 -11.52 5.24
N SER A 323 -20.72 -10.25 5.08
CA SER A 323 -20.40 -9.65 3.77
C SER A 323 -18.90 -9.47 3.52
N ILE A 324 -18.09 -9.36 4.59
CA ILE A 324 -16.65 -9.14 4.48
C ILE A 324 -15.99 -10.36 3.82
N LYS A 325 -15.16 -10.08 2.81
CA LYS A 325 -14.36 -11.07 2.06
C LYS A 325 -12.86 -10.88 2.27
N HIS A 326 -12.44 -9.64 2.47
CA HIS A 326 -11.04 -9.27 2.68
C HIS A 326 -10.92 -8.51 3.99
N LEU A 327 -10.20 -9.09 4.95
CA LEU A 327 -9.93 -8.47 6.24
C LEU A 327 -8.42 -8.32 6.42
N THR A 328 -7.97 -7.10 6.66
CA THR A 328 -6.57 -6.76 6.85
C THR A 328 -6.41 -6.04 8.19
N LEU A 329 -5.59 -6.59 9.08
CA LEU A 329 -5.25 -6.01 10.37
C LEU A 329 -3.72 -5.78 10.39
N LEU A 330 -3.27 -4.52 10.49
CA LEU A 330 -1.85 -4.16 10.40
C LEU A 330 -1.41 -3.36 11.63
N THR A 331 -0.33 -3.79 12.29
CA THR A 331 0.43 -3.02 13.30
C THR A 331 -0.47 -2.29 14.31
N ASN A 332 -1.20 -3.03 15.17
CA ASN A 332 -2.06 -2.42 16.19
C ASN A 332 -1.46 -2.72 17.56
N TRP A 333 -0.69 -1.76 18.08
CA TRP A 333 0.03 -1.91 19.34
C TRP A 333 -0.96 -2.11 20.51
N GLU A 334 -0.60 -3.00 21.45
CA GLU A 334 -1.37 -3.36 22.66
C GLU A 334 -2.60 -4.28 22.48
N LEU A 335 -2.82 -4.86 21.29
CA LEU A 335 -3.88 -5.86 21.11
C LEU A 335 -3.68 -7.09 22.01
N LYS A 336 -4.73 -7.46 22.75
CA LYS A 336 -4.77 -8.64 23.61
C LYS A 336 -5.63 -9.76 23.05
N GLU A 337 -6.74 -9.41 22.40
CA GLU A 337 -7.71 -10.39 21.89
C GLU A 337 -8.31 -9.96 20.54
N VAL A 338 -8.46 -10.91 19.63
CA VAL A 338 -9.05 -10.75 18.30
C VAL A 338 -10.06 -11.87 18.04
N CYS A 339 -11.33 -11.52 17.93
CA CYS A 339 -12.44 -12.43 17.63
C CYS A 339 -13.06 -12.09 16.28
N ILE A 340 -12.95 -13.01 15.34
CA ILE A 340 -13.41 -12.82 13.96
C ILE A 340 -14.50 -13.84 13.63
N ASP A 341 -15.71 -13.33 13.47
CA ASP A 341 -16.90 -14.07 13.03
C ASP A 341 -17.29 -13.63 11.60
N VAL A 342 -16.49 -14.06 10.62
CA VAL A 342 -16.65 -13.65 9.22
C VAL A 342 -16.71 -14.91 8.34
N PRO A 343 -17.89 -15.57 8.22
CA PRO A 343 -18.00 -16.86 7.52
C PRO A 343 -17.77 -16.77 6.01
N SER A 344 -17.86 -15.55 5.44
CA SER A 344 -17.67 -15.26 4.00
C SER A 344 -16.23 -14.86 3.64
N ILE A 345 -15.28 -14.98 4.57
CA ILE A 345 -13.89 -14.56 4.37
C ILE A 345 -13.22 -15.35 3.23
N VAL A 346 -12.47 -14.64 2.40
CA VAL A 346 -11.68 -15.17 1.28
C VAL A 346 -10.20 -14.95 1.53
N ARG A 347 -9.84 -13.79 2.09
CA ARG A 347 -8.46 -13.44 2.43
C ARG A 347 -8.42 -12.73 3.77
N PHE A 348 -7.54 -13.23 4.63
CA PHE A 348 -7.15 -12.60 5.88
C PHE A 348 -5.68 -12.21 5.80
N GLU A 349 -5.37 -10.98 6.17
CA GLU A 349 -4.01 -10.48 6.25
C GLU A 349 -3.78 -9.90 7.65
N TYR A 350 -2.76 -10.39 8.33
CA TYR A 350 -2.39 -9.93 9.66
C TYR A 350 -0.92 -9.60 9.67
N ARG A 351 -0.60 -8.36 10.04
CA ARG A 351 0.77 -7.93 10.31
C ARG A 351 0.84 -7.40 11.72
N GLU A 352 1.81 -7.86 12.51
CA GLU A 352 2.03 -7.35 13.85
C GLU A 352 3.50 -7.18 14.17
N ASN A 353 3.77 -6.13 14.94
CA ASN A 353 5.12 -5.78 15.37
C ASN A 353 5.29 -5.86 16.89
N SER A 354 4.21 -6.05 17.66
CA SER A 354 4.20 -6.10 19.13
C SER A 354 4.23 -7.52 19.69
N ILE A 355 4.84 -7.66 20.88
CA ILE A 355 4.85 -8.87 21.71
C ILE A 355 4.14 -8.53 23.04
N PRO A 356 3.29 -9.41 23.61
CA PRO A 356 2.92 -10.75 23.16
C PRO A 356 1.89 -10.73 22.00
N LEU A 357 1.83 -11.83 21.24
CA LEU A 357 0.80 -12.06 20.23
C LEU A 357 -0.59 -12.13 20.88
N PRO A 358 -1.63 -11.51 20.28
CA PRO A 358 -2.98 -11.55 20.83
C PRO A 358 -3.61 -12.94 20.76
N LEU A 359 -4.60 -13.16 21.61
CA LEU A 359 -5.47 -14.33 21.56
C LEU A 359 -6.39 -14.24 20.35
N PHE A 360 -6.36 -15.24 19.47
CA PHE A 360 -7.22 -15.30 18.30
C PHE A 360 -8.35 -16.31 18.47
N SER A 361 -9.53 -15.94 17.98
CA SER A 361 -10.61 -16.88 17.71
C SER A 361 -11.22 -16.60 16.33
N PHE A 362 -11.48 -17.68 15.59
CA PHE A 362 -12.10 -17.63 14.27
C PHE A 362 -13.33 -18.53 14.24
N THR A 363 -14.48 -17.98 13.86
CA THR A 363 -15.62 -18.82 13.47
C THR A 363 -15.34 -19.44 12.11
N ALA A 364 -15.48 -20.76 12.02
CA ALA A 364 -15.10 -21.54 10.84
C ALA A 364 -15.77 -21.03 9.54
N PRO A 365 -15.00 -20.56 8.54
CA PRO A 365 -15.55 -20.18 7.24
C PRO A 365 -16.12 -21.37 6.48
N LEU A 366 -17.13 -21.14 5.63
CA LEU A 366 -17.79 -22.20 4.86
C LEU A 366 -17.00 -22.61 3.61
N GLY A 367 -16.03 -21.82 3.16
CA GLY A 367 -15.28 -22.02 1.92
C GLY A 367 -13.75 -21.95 2.08
N PRO A 368 -12.99 -22.26 1.01
CA PRO A 368 -11.54 -22.14 1.01
C PRO A 368 -11.12 -20.66 1.09
N TRP A 369 -10.12 -20.38 1.91
CA TRP A 369 -9.61 -19.03 2.15
C TRP A 369 -8.12 -19.06 2.43
N VAL A 370 -7.47 -17.89 2.33
CA VAL A 370 -6.02 -17.71 2.51
C VAL A 370 -5.77 -16.82 3.71
N SER A 371 -4.77 -17.18 4.53
CA SER A 371 -4.27 -16.35 5.61
C SER A 371 -2.82 -15.97 5.34
N ASN A 372 -2.55 -14.67 5.22
CA ASN A 372 -1.20 -14.13 5.11
C ASN A 372 -0.83 -13.49 6.44
N ILE A 373 0.16 -14.05 7.11
CA ILE A 373 0.57 -13.65 8.46
C ILE A 373 2.01 -13.16 8.37
N ASP A 374 2.27 -11.92 8.78
CA ASP A 374 3.59 -11.28 8.78
C ASP A 374 3.89 -10.78 10.20
N LEU A 375 4.79 -11.44 10.91
CA LEU A 375 5.10 -11.12 12.30
C LEU A 375 6.53 -10.60 12.39
N GLN A 376 6.68 -9.38 12.91
CA GLN A 376 7.96 -8.76 13.18
C GLN A 376 8.18 -8.75 14.69
N CYS A 377 9.15 -9.54 15.14
CA CYS A 377 9.57 -9.57 16.53
C CYS A 377 10.58 -8.43 16.75
N LEU A 378 10.06 -7.21 16.99
CA LEU A 378 10.87 -5.98 17.13
C LEU A 378 11.30 -5.66 18.57
N ASP A 379 10.79 -6.40 19.55
CA ASP A 379 11.21 -6.18 20.94
C ASP A 379 12.64 -6.69 21.12
N TRP A 380 13.50 -5.81 21.65
CA TRP A 380 14.89 -6.16 22.00
C TRP A 380 14.95 -6.99 23.27
N ASP A 381 13.83 -7.09 23.98
CA ASP A 381 13.62 -8.05 25.04
C ASP A 381 13.32 -9.46 24.50
N ILE A 382 13.98 -10.40 25.15
CA ILE A 382 14.15 -11.81 24.88
C ILE A 382 12.89 -12.50 24.28
N LEU A 383 13.07 -13.21 23.17
CA LEU A 383 12.04 -14.06 22.57
C LEU A 383 11.76 -15.27 23.47
N VAL A 384 10.66 -15.20 24.24
CA VAL A 384 10.28 -16.22 25.23
C VAL A 384 9.47 -17.34 24.57
N ILE A 385 9.58 -18.56 25.10
CA ILE A 385 8.80 -19.77 24.71
C ILE A 385 7.30 -19.51 24.57
N SER A 386 6.76 -18.60 25.41
CA SER A 386 5.36 -18.18 25.37
C SER A 386 4.94 -17.62 24.00
N TRP A 387 5.87 -16.99 23.26
CA TRP A 387 5.62 -16.49 21.90
C TRP A 387 5.32 -17.62 20.93
N PHE A 388 6.11 -18.70 20.95
CA PHE A 388 5.87 -19.87 20.09
C PHE A 388 4.55 -20.57 20.44
N ALA A 389 4.21 -20.64 21.74
CA ALA A 389 2.93 -21.18 22.19
C ALA A 389 1.76 -20.35 21.62
N ARG A 390 1.84 -19.01 21.66
CA ARG A 390 0.83 -18.11 21.07
C ARG A 390 0.77 -18.21 19.54
N LEU A 391 1.91 -18.30 18.87
CA LEU A 391 1.96 -18.52 17.42
C LEU A 391 1.25 -19.83 17.07
N LYS A 392 1.49 -20.89 17.85
CA LYS A 392 0.83 -22.19 17.65
C LYS A 392 -0.69 -22.10 17.82
N GLU A 393 -1.17 -21.39 18.83
CA GLU A 393 -2.60 -21.10 19.04
C GLU A 393 -3.21 -20.32 17.88
N LEU A 394 -2.56 -19.26 17.41
CA LEU A 394 -2.98 -18.49 16.24
C LEU A 394 -3.11 -19.38 15.01
N LEU A 395 -2.06 -20.15 14.69
CA LEU A 395 -2.05 -21.02 13.52
C LEU A 395 -3.07 -22.17 13.63
N ALA A 396 -3.35 -22.66 14.84
CA ALA A 396 -4.39 -23.65 15.08
C ALA A 396 -5.78 -23.10 14.77
N ASN A 397 -6.06 -21.83 15.10
CA ASN A 397 -7.31 -21.16 14.73
C ASN A 397 -7.42 -20.91 13.22
N LEU A 398 -6.29 -20.81 12.52
CA LEU A 398 -6.24 -20.61 11.06
C LEU A 398 -6.13 -21.92 10.26
N ASN A 399 -6.19 -23.09 10.91
CA ASN A 399 -5.85 -24.38 10.28
C ASN A 399 -6.75 -24.80 9.10
N LYS A 400 -7.90 -24.16 8.91
CA LYS A 400 -8.80 -24.37 7.77
C LYS A 400 -8.43 -23.54 6.54
N SER A 401 -7.47 -22.63 6.67
CA SER A 401 -7.00 -21.75 5.59
C SER A 401 -5.71 -22.28 4.96
N THR A 402 -5.38 -21.74 3.79
CA THR A 402 -4.02 -21.85 3.25
C THR A 402 -3.16 -20.77 3.88
N ILE A 403 -2.28 -21.16 4.81
CA ILE A 403 -1.47 -20.21 5.58
C ILE A 403 -0.14 -19.92 4.87
N SER A 404 0.13 -18.63 4.62
CA SER A 404 1.46 -18.11 4.30
C SER A 404 1.97 -17.30 5.49
N LEU A 405 3.15 -17.66 5.99
CA LEU A 405 3.76 -17.10 7.19
C LEU A 405 5.09 -16.44 6.85
N GLU A 406 5.25 -15.17 7.17
CA GLU A 406 6.52 -14.43 7.13
C GLU A 406 6.88 -14.04 8.57
N LEU A 407 8.07 -14.41 9.01
CA LEU A 407 8.57 -14.15 10.36
C LEU A 407 9.87 -13.36 10.27
N LYS A 408 9.97 -12.27 11.02
CA LYS A 408 11.21 -11.51 11.19
C LYS A 408 11.61 -11.49 12.65
N PHE A 409 12.87 -11.81 12.93
CA PHE A 409 13.40 -11.99 14.27
C PHE A 409 14.53 -10.99 14.60
N PRO A 410 14.72 -10.66 15.89
CA PRO A 410 15.84 -9.85 16.36
C PRO A 410 17.14 -10.67 16.37
N MET A 411 18.25 -10.06 16.80
CA MET A 411 19.59 -10.69 16.78
C MET A 411 19.76 -11.82 17.81
N THR A 412 19.09 -11.74 18.96
CA THR A 412 19.30 -12.61 20.13
C THR A 412 17.99 -13.22 20.62
N VAL A 413 18.05 -14.48 21.07
CA VAL A 413 16.91 -15.29 21.54
C VAL A 413 17.33 -16.03 22.80
N GLU A 414 16.44 -16.19 23.80
CA GLU A 414 16.74 -17.02 24.98
C GLU A 414 16.94 -18.47 24.57
N GLU A 415 17.84 -19.16 25.28
CA GLU A 415 17.85 -20.61 25.23
C GLU A 415 16.56 -21.16 25.84
N PHE A 416 15.92 -22.09 25.14
CA PHE A 416 14.78 -22.84 25.65
C PHE A 416 15.00 -24.34 25.45
N THR A 417 14.40 -25.15 26.33
CA THR A 417 14.56 -26.60 26.30
C THR A 417 13.53 -27.28 25.39
N GLU A 418 13.88 -28.45 24.86
CA GLU A 418 12.98 -29.26 24.03
C GLU A 418 11.70 -29.67 24.79
N ASP A 419 11.81 -29.91 26.10
CA ASP A 419 10.68 -30.30 26.94
C ASP A 419 9.65 -29.17 27.13
N GLU A 420 10.08 -27.91 27.21
CA GLU A 420 9.19 -26.75 27.32
C GLU A 420 8.39 -26.52 26.03
N MET A 421 9.01 -26.74 24.87
CA MET A 421 8.34 -26.71 23.56
C MET A 421 7.35 -27.86 23.38
N ARG A 422 7.67 -29.04 23.95
CA ARG A 422 6.82 -30.22 23.88
C ARG A 422 5.59 -30.11 24.77
N ASN A 423 5.73 -29.53 25.96
CA ASN A 423 4.66 -29.40 26.94
C ASN A 423 3.62 -28.31 26.58
N SER A 424 3.99 -27.35 25.73
CA SER A 424 3.07 -26.34 25.18
C SER A 424 2.29 -26.80 23.93
N ALA A 425 2.38 -28.09 23.56
CA ALA A 425 1.87 -28.58 22.30
C ALA A 425 0.33 -28.73 22.23
N VAL A 426 -0.32 -27.85 21.48
CA VAL A 426 -1.68 -28.06 20.94
C VAL A 426 -1.63 -29.09 19.80
N PHE A 427 -2.53 -30.08 19.83
CA PHE A 427 -2.70 -31.10 18.76
C PHE A 427 -4.06 -30.92 18.07
N PRO A 428 -4.15 -31.06 16.72
CA PRO A 428 -3.08 -31.36 15.76
C PRO A 428 -2.16 -30.16 15.49
N VAL A 429 -0.93 -30.43 15.05
CA VAL A 429 0.03 -29.36 14.72
C VAL A 429 -0.44 -28.61 13.47
N PRO A 430 -0.52 -27.27 13.49
CA PRO A 430 -0.89 -26.48 12.32
C PRO A 430 0.02 -26.75 11.13
N LYS A 431 -0.54 -26.75 9.92
CA LYS A 431 0.21 -26.93 8.67
C LYS A 431 0.29 -25.59 7.93
N VAL A 432 1.49 -25.07 7.78
CA VAL A 432 1.74 -23.85 7.00
C VAL A 432 2.09 -24.21 5.56
N GLN A 433 1.46 -23.55 4.58
CA GLN A 433 1.71 -23.83 3.16
C GLN A 433 3.02 -23.21 2.69
N LYS A 434 3.31 -21.98 3.12
CA LYS A 434 4.53 -21.24 2.77
C LYS A 434 5.08 -20.53 4.00
N LEU A 435 6.38 -20.66 4.24
CA LEU A 435 7.12 -20.00 5.30
C LEU A 435 8.27 -19.18 4.70
N SER A 436 8.47 -17.96 5.20
CA SER A 436 9.64 -17.11 4.93
C SER A 436 10.18 -16.62 6.27
N ILE A 437 11.50 -16.66 6.46
CA ILE A 437 12.13 -16.24 7.71
C ILE A 437 13.16 -15.15 7.39
N GLY A 438 13.23 -14.12 8.22
CA GLY A 438 14.26 -13.09 8.13
C GLY A 438 14.80 -12.74 9.51
N PHE A 439 15.99 -12.16 9.52
CA PHE A 439 16.59 -11.54 10.71
C PHE A 439 16.95 -10.10 10.37
N GLU A 440 16.61 -9.16 11.25
CA GLU A 440 16.82 -7.72 10.99
C GLU A 440 18.30 -7.34 10.90
N ALA A 441 19.14 -8.05 11.66
CA ALA A 441 20.59 -7.93 11.63
C ALA A 441 21.21 -9.34 11.68
N MET A 442 22.54 -9.44 11.83
CA MET A 442 23.27 -10.72 11.85
C MET A 442 23.06 -11.45 13.19
N PRO A 443 22.28 -12.55 13.24
CA PRO A 443 22.10 -13.31 14.48
C PRO A 443 23.31 -14.22 14.76
N TYR A 444 23.47 -14.65 16.01
CA TYR A 444 24.37 -15.75 16.35
C TYR A 444 23.86 -17.07 15.75
N LEU A 445 24.78 -17.98 15.40
CA LEU A 445 24.41 -19.28 14.82
C LEU A 445 23.45 -20.06 15.72
N ASP A 446 23.73 -20.13 17.02
CA ASP A 446 22.89 -20.85 17.98
C ASP A 446 21.47 -20.30 18.04
N SER A 447 21.30 -18.97 17.92
CA SER A 447 19.98 -18.33 17.84
C SER A 447 19.21 -18.73 16.59
N ILE A 448 19.88 -18.87 15.43
CA ILE A 448 19.23 -19.37 14.21
C ILE A 448 18.72 -20.80 14.42
N TYR A 449 19.56 -21.68 14.98
CA TYR A 449 19.18 -23.08 15.24
C TYR A 449 17.96 -23.15 16.17
N LEU A 450 17.99 -22.43 17.30
CA LEU A 450 16.89 -22.38 18.26
C LEU A 450 15.58 -21.90 17.61
N VAL A 451 15.62 -20.79 16.86
CA VAL A 451 14.44 -20.25 16.16
C VAL A 451 13.87 -21.27 15.17
N LEU A 452 14.72 -21.89 14.35
CA LEU A 452 14.28 -22.89 13.37
C LEU A 452 13.65 -24.11 14.03
N ASP A 453 14.24 -24.61 15.11
CA ASP A 453 13.67 -25.69 15.90
C ASP A 453 12.31 -25.33 16.47
N GLY A 454 12.19 -24.13 17.05
CA GLY A 454 10.93 -23.64 17.59
C GLY A 454 9.84 -23.52 16.53
N ILE A 455 10.19 -23.04 15.34
CA ILE A 455 9.25 -22.93 14.21
C ILE A 455 8.81 -24.31 13.71
N PHE A 456 9.73 -25.26 13.53
CA PHE A 456 9.39 -26.60 13.05
C PHE A 456 8.52 -27.38 14.03
N TRP A 457 8.70 -27.16 15.33
CA TRP A 457 7.78 -27.65 16.38
C TRP A 457 6.40 -26.97 16.36
N THR A 458 6.35 -25.74 15.86
CA THR A 458 5.14 -24.91 15.87
C THR A 458 4.25 -25.16 14.65
N CYS A 459 4.78 -25.21 13.42
CA CYS A 459 3.92 -25.03 12.23
C CYS A 459 4.20 -25.89 10.99
N ARG A 460 5.08 -26.90 11.06
CA ARG A 460 5.36 -27.91 10.00
C ARG A 460 5.14 -27.39 8.57
N PRO A 461 5.97 -26.45 8.10
CA PRO A 461 5.75 -25.79 6.82
C PRO A 461 5.93 -26.76 5.66
N LYS A 462 5.08 -26.67 4.63
CA LYS A 462 5.21 -27.47 3.39
C LYS A 462 6.29 -26.89 2.46
N THR A 463 6.47 -25.58 2.49
CA THR A 463 7.44 -24.91 1.64
C THR A 463 8.11 -23.78 2.42
N ILE A 464 9.44 -23.75 2.43
CA ILE A 464 10.24 -22.63 2.96
C ILE A 464 10.85 -21.89 1.79
N VAL A 465 10.66 -20.58 1.73
CA VAL A 465 11.18 -19.71 0.68
C VAL A 465 12.14 -18.73 1.31
N GLN A 466 13.41 -18.75 0.87
CA GLN A 466 14.45 -17.89 1.38
C GLN A 466 15.20 -17.19 0.25
N TYR A 467 15.38 -15.89 0.37
CA TYR A 467 16.12 -15.10 -0.61
C TYR A 467 17.62 -15.13 -0.30
N TRP A 468 18.41 -15.32 -1.35
CA TRP A 468 19.86 -15.32 -1.31
C TRP A 468 20.39 -14.01 -1.85
N HIS A 469 21.33 -13.39 -1.13
CA HIS A 469 21.98 -12.15 -1.54
C HIS A 469 23.44 -12.40 -1.90
N HIS A 470 23.91 -11.83 -3.02
CA HIS A 470 25.27 -12.06 -3.51
C HIS A 470 26.36 -11.38 -2.66
N ASP A 471 26.00 -10.43 -1.78
CA ASP A 471 26.94 -9.83 -0.83
C ASP A 471 26.94 -10.65 0.48
N SER A 472 28.12 -11.13 0.88
CA SER A 472 28.34 -11.98 2.06
C SER A 472 28.04 -11.29 3.40
N LYS A 473 27.70 -10.01 3.39
CA LYS A 473 27.37 -9.21 4.57
C LYS A 473 25.90 -9.25 5.00
N PHE A 474 25.04 -10.07 4.38
CA PHE A 474 23.61 -10.18 4.73
C PHE A 474 23.26 -11.45 5.53
N SER A 475 22.48 -11.29 6.60
CA SER A 475 22.06 -12.33 7.55
C SER A 475 21.35 -13.53 6.90
N ASN A 476 20.67 -13.28 5.79
CA ASN A 476 19.93 -14.29 5.04
C ASN A 476 20.82 -15.43 4.50
N ASN A 477 22.10 -15.18 4.17
CA ASN A 477 22.98 -16.25 3.64
C ASN A 477 23.35 -17.28 4.72
N THR A 478 23.57 -16.82 5.96
CA THR A 478 23.83 -17.69 7.11
C THR A 478 22.60 -18.53 7.43
N LEU A 479 21.39 -17.94 7.39
CA LEU A 479 20.14 -18.67 7.58
C LEU A 479 19.94 -19.76 6.51
N VAL A 480 20.20 -19.46 5.24
CA VAL A 480 20.13 -20.46 4.16
C VAL A 480 21.11 -21.61 4.41
N LYS A 481 22.34 -21.29 4.83
CA LYS A 481 23.34 -22.30 5.18
C LYS A 481 22.84 -23.24 6.27
N VAL A 482 22.33 -22.68 7.36
CA VAL A 482 21.81 -23.46 8.49
C VAL A 482 20.61 -24.31 8.07
N LEU A 483 19.67 -23.75 7.30
CA LEU A 483 18.54 -24.50 6.74
C LEU A 483 19.01 -25.67 5.88
N PHE A 484 20.02 -25.45 5.04
CA PHE A 484 20.61 -26.50 4.21
C PHE A 484 21.24 -27.60 5.07
N GLU A 485 22.06 -27.24 6.05
CA GLU A 485 22.69 -28.18 6.97
C GLU A 485 21.65 -28.97 7.79
N MET A 486 20.63 -28.30 8.32
CA MET A 486 19.58 -28.95 9.13
C MET A 486 18.68 -29.90 8.34
N LEU A 487 18.37 -29.58 7.07
CA LEU A 487 17.38 -30.31 6.28
C LEU A 487 18.00 -31.33 5.32
N MET A 488 19.16 -31.02 4.73
CA MET A 488 19.78 -31.86 3.68
C MET A 488 20.89 -32.75 4.23
N LEU A 489 21.58 -32.32 5.30
CA LEU A 489 22.72 -33.03 5.87
C LEU A 489 22.30 -33.60 7.22
N SER A 490 21.63 -34.75 7.22
CA SER A 490 21.05 -35.44 8.38
C SER A 490 22.10 -35.98 9.39
N ASN A 491 23.09 -35.18 9.76
CA ASN A 491 24.23 -35.55 10.60
C ASN A 491 24.40 -34.61 11.80
N LEU A 492 23.31 -34.01 12.28
CA LEU A 492 23.32 -33.34 13.57
C LEU A 492 23.32 -34.41 14.67
N LYS A 493 24.37 -34.39 15.51
CA LYS A 493 24.74 -35.38 16.54
C LYS A 493 23.67 -35.64 17.62
N GLN A 494 22.47 -35.07 17.48
CA GLN A 494 21.27 -35.32 18.27
C GLN A 494 20.08 -35.24 17.30
N THR A 495 19.57 -36.37 16.81
CA THR A 495 18.36 -36.39 15.99
C THR A 495 17.20 -35.85 16.80
N LYS A 496 16.72 -34.65 16.45
CA LYS A 496 15.58 -34.02 17.13
C LYS A 496 14.29 -34.73 16.75
N VAL A 497 13.31 -34.75 17.64
CA VAL A 497 12.08 -35.54 17.43
C VAL A 497 11.29 -35.06 16.21
N TRP A 498 11.32 -33.77 15.87
CA TRP A 498 10.64 -33.26 14.65
C TRP A 498 11.28 -33.79 13.36
N GLN A 499 12.58 -34.08 13.35
CA GLN A 499 13.27 -34.65 12.17
C GLN A 499 12.78 -36.08 11.87
N GLN A 500 12.37 -36.83 12.91
CA GLN A 500 11.78 -38.16 12.73
C GLN A 500 10.42 -38.10 12.03
N ASP A 501 9.74 -36.95 12.07
CA ASP A 501 8.47 -36.74 11.41
C ASP A 501 8.63 -36.13 10.00
N LEU A 502 9.86 -35.91 9.52
CA LEU A 502 10.14 -35.38 8.18
C LEU A 502 10.53 -36.55 7.26
N ASN A 503 9.73 -36.78 6.21
CA ASN A 503 9.90 -37.91 5.28
C ASN A 503 10.89 -37.59 4.15
N ASP A 504 10.75 -36.41 3.55
CA ASP A 504 11.51 -36.02 2.36
C ASP A 504 11.69 -34.50 2.30
N VAL A 505 12.79 -34.07 1.67
CA VAL A 505 13.12 -32.67 1.43
C VAL A 505 13.60 -32.51 0.00
N LYS A 506 12.95 -31.62 -0.76
CA LYS A 506 13.39 -31.26 -2.11
C LYS A 506 13.79 -29.80 -2.16
N LEU A 507 15.01 -29.54 -2.60
CA LEU A 507 15.50 -28.19 -2.84
C LEU A 507 15.23 -27.79 -4.30
N GLU A 508 14.74 -26.57 -4.49
CA GLU A 508 14.55 -25.93 -5.79
C GLU A 508 15.17 -24.53 -5.75
N MET A 509 15.80 -24.11 -6.85
CA MET A 509 16.42 -22.79 -6.99
C MET A 509 15.73 -22.03 -8.11
N LEU A 510 15.36 -20.79 -7.81
CA LEU A 510 14.71 -19.87 -8.73
C LEU A 510 15.59 -18.64 -8.95
N GLU A 511 15.95 -18.37 -10.20
CA GLU A 511 16.57 -17.11 -10.62
C GLU A 511 15.57 -16.33 -11.47
N ASN A 512 15.23 -15.11 -11.07
CA ASN A 512 14.18 -14.30 -11.73
C ASN A 512 12.84 -15.04 -11.92
N GLY A 513 12.51 -15.95 -10.99
CA GLY A 513 11.29 -16.75 -11.04
C GLY A 513 11.35 -17.97 -11.98
N GLN A 514 12.50 -18.25 -12.61
CA GLN A 514 12.70 -19.44 -13.43
C GLN A 514 13.52 -20.51 -12.69
N ARG A 515 13.14 -21.76 -12.88
CA ARG A 515 13.83 -22.93 -12.31
C ARG A 515 15.22 -23.08 -12.91
N VAL A 516 16.22 -23.13 -12.05
CA VAL A 516 17.60 -23.43 -12.42
C VAL A 516 17.96 -24.84 -11.97
N ARG A 517 18.57 -25.61 -12.87
CA ARG A 517 19.10 -26.94 -12.52
C ARG A 517 20.46 -26.78 -11.86
N PHE A 518 20.65 -27.44 -10.73
CA PHE A 518 21.94 -27.53 -10.03
C PHE A 518 22.31 -29.02 -9.79
N PRO A 519 23.59 -29.34 -9.54
CA PRO A 519 24.06 -30.72 -9.39
C PRO A 519 23.46 -31.43 -8.16
N GLU A 520 23.53 -32.76 -8.11
CA GLU A 520 23.25 -33.52 -6.88
C GLU A 520 24.20 -33.05 -5.76
N LEU A 521 23.63 -32.55 -4.67
CA LEU A 521 24.36 -31.84 -3.63
C LEU A 521 24.83 -32.81 -2.55
N LEU A 522 26.14 -32.86 -2.29
CA LEU A 522 26.74 -33.64 -1.20
C LEU A 522 27.08 -32.79 0.04
N ASP A 523 27.39 -31.50 -0.13
CA ASP A 523 27.74 -30.59 0.96
C ASP A 523 27.51 -29.10 0.59
N TRP A 524 27.55 -28.23 1.61
CA TRP A 524 27.32 -26.79 1.47
C TRP A 524 28.37 -26.09 0.60
N GLU A 525 29.64 -26.48 0.68
CA GLU A 525 30.71 -25.82 -0.07
C GLU A 525 30.60 -26.08 -1.57
N THR A 526 30.23 -27.31 -1.94
CA THR A 526 29.95 -27.73 -3.31
C THR A 526 28.71 -27.04 -3.83
N PHE A 527 27.68 -26.88 -3.00
CA PHE A 527 26.49 -26.09 -3.34
C PHE A 527 26.85 -24.64 -3.69
N VAL A 528 27.58 -23.94 -2.83
CA VAL A 528 28.01 -22.55 -3.07
C VAL A 528 28.90 -22.44 -4.32
N LYS A 529 29.84 -23.38 -4.52
CA LYS A 529 30.70 -23.42 -5.73
C LYS A 529 29.90 -23.67 -7.02
N SER A 530 28.80 -24.41 -6.94
CA SER A 530 27.95 -24.73 -8.10
C SER A 530 27.07 -23.57 -8.55
N MET A 531 26.78 -22.61 -7.65
CA MET A 531 26.20 -21.33 -8.04
C MET A 531 27.27 -20.53 -8.81
N LYS A 532 27.33 -20.69 -10.13
CA LYS A 532 28.22 -19.89 -10.99
C LYS A 532 27.84 -18.41 -10.87
N MET A 533 28.58 -17.67 -10.06
CA MET A 533 28.32 -16.26 -9.75
C MET A 533 28.97 -15.34 -10.77
N GLU A 534 28.31 -15.10 -11.90
CA GLU A 534 28.60 -13.89 -12.69
C GLU A 534 28.03 -12.69 -11.95
N GLU A 535 28.83 -11.63 -11.78
CA GLU A 535 28.52 -10.34 -11.17
C GLU A 535 27.26 -9.72 -11.77
N SER A 536 26.10 -10.20 -11.35
CA SER A 536 24.82 -9.74 -11.80
C SER A 536 23.92 -9.54 -10.60
N THR A 537 23.22 -8.42 -10.64
CA THR A 537 22.27 -7.89 -9.66
C THR A 537 21.01 -8.76 -9.49
N ARG A 538 21.12 -10.08 -9.72
CA ARG A 538 19.99 -11.00 -9.81
C ARG A 538 19.53 -11.43 -8.41
N SER A 539 18.22 -11.47 -8.19
CA SER A 539 17.64 -12.01 -6.97
C SER A 539 17.53 -13.53 -7.10
N THR A 540 18.39 -14.25 -6.39
CA THR A 540 18.35 -15.71 -6.30
C THR A 540 17.46 -16.11 -5.13
N CYS A 541 16.60 -17.11 -5.33
CA CYS A 541 15.66 -17.58 -4.32
C CYS A 541 15.75 -19.10 -4.19
N LEU A 542 15.80 -19.60 -2.96
CA LEU A 542 15.85 -21.01 -2.63
C LEU A 542 14.53 -21.44 -2.00
N VAL A 543 14.02 -22.57 -2.48
CA VAL A 543 12.73 -23.12 -2.11
C VAL A 543 12.93 -24.54 -1.61
N PHE A 544 12.71 -24.76 -0.32
CA PHE A 544 12.73 -26.08 0.30
C PHE A 544 11.30 -26.61 0.37
N HIS A 545 11.02 -27.71 -0.31
CA HIS A 545 9.74 -28.43 -0.22
C HIS A 545 9.87 -29.57 0.79
N LEU A 546 9.01 -29.57 1.80
CA LEU A 546 9.09 -30.47 2.95
C LEU A 546 7.87 -31.41 2.96
N GLU A 547 8.12 -32.70 3.09
CA GLU A 547 7.07 -33.71 3.26
C GLU A 547 7.08 -34.25 4.68
N TRP A 548 6.03 -33.96 5.45
CA TRP A 548 5.90 -34.39 6.85
C TRP A 548 5.03 -35.64 7.00
N GLU A 549 5.35 -36.50 7.96
CA GLU A 549 4.49 -37.61 8.37
C GLU A 549 3.11 -37.10 8.85
N THR A 550 2.06 -37.82 8.45
CA THR A 550 0.69 -37.51 8.87
C THR A 550 0.40 -38.02 10.28
N ASP A 551 -0.49 -37.37 11.01
CA ASP A 551 -0.90 -37.83 12.36
C ASP A 551 -1.52 -39.24 12.35
N VAL A 552 -2.09 -39.67 11.20
CA VAL A 552 -2.66 -41.00 11.00
C VAL A 552 -1.57 -42.08 10.91
N THR A 553 -0.47 -41.81 10.21
CA THR A 553 0.69 -42.71 10.14
C THR A 553 1.40 -42.81 11.49
N ARG A 554 1.44 -41.71 12.25
CA ARG A 554 2.03 -41.65 13.60
C ARG A 554 1.30 -42.52 14.61
N LYS A 555 -0.04 -42.52 14.61
CA LYS A 555 -0.86 -43.41 15.46
C LYS A 555 -0.65 -44.88 15.13
N ARG A 556 -0.56 -45.25 13.83
CA ARG A 556 -0.32 -46.63 13.39
C ARG A 556 1.06 -47.17 13.78
N LYS A 557 2.12 -46.36 13.69
CA LYS A 557 3.46 -46.75 14.15
C LYS A 557 3.51 -46.96 15.67
N ARG A 558 2.84 -46.11 16.46
CA ARG A 558 2.75 -46.29 17.92
C ARG A 558 1.98 -47.55 18.34
N THR A 559 0.90 -47.91 17.64
CA THR A 559 0.21 -49.19 17.90
C THR A 559 1.06 -50.39 17.47
N GLN A 560 1.81 -50.31 16.37
CA GLN A 560 2.72 -51.39 15.95
C GLN A 560 3.92 -51.58 16.90
N LEU A 561 4.56 -50.50 17.37
CA LEU A 561 5.61 -50.59 18.39
C LEU A 561 5.08 -51.05 19.75
N GLY A 562 3.84 -50.68 20.10
CA GLY A 562 3.16 -51.14 21.32
C GLY A 562 2.83 -52.64 21.29
N SER A 563 2.51 -53.19 20.11
CA SER A 563 2.31 -54.64 19.94
C SER A 563 3.61 -55.44 19.95
N SER A 564 4.74 -54.87 19.48
CA SER A 564 6.04 -55.54 19.52
C SER A 564 6.71 -55.56 20.90
N LYS A 565 6.25 -54.75 21.87
CA LYS A 565 6.72 -54.80 23.27
C LYS A 565 5.90 -55.71 24.19
N LYS A 566 4.83 -56.35 23.69
CA LYS A 566 4.03 -57.33 24.44
C LYS A 566 4.33 -58.79 24.08
N VAL A 567 5.31 -59.02 23.20
CA VAL A 567 5.82 -60.37 22.87
C VAL A 567 7.35 -60.28 22.87
N ALA A 568 7.91 -60.16 24.08
CA ALA A 568 9.32 -60.41 24.38
C ALA A 568 9.41 -60.89 25.82
#